data_AF-A0A847WST8-F1
#
_entry.id   AF-A0A847WST8-F1
#
_cell.length_a   1.000
_cell.length_b   1.000
_cell.length_c   1.000
_cell.angle_alpha   90.00
_cell.angle_beta   90.00
_cell.angle_gamma   90.00
#
_symmetry.space_group_name_H-M   'P 1'
#
loop_
_entity.id
_entity.type
_entity.pdbx_description
1 polymer ?
#
loop_
_entity_poly.entity_id
_entity_poly.type
_entity_poly.pdbx_seq_one_letter_code
_entity_poly.pdbx_strand_id
1 'polypeptide(L)'
;GYPEEMRQFLWSNPGLRSRFPEQNMIHLPDFKIIELLDIAEATALDNDYFFTETALNSFYGLIERAKVDDTFGNARTVRDLVMKAIFKKGAAITIEESDDWLDHMRIESKDLAVMTDKKDDIEPMEQLNQLIGLNNVKDEVKKLSSFVRIQQARKNQGYPTVPIQLHAVFSGNPGTGKTTVAKIYSKLLKECGLLKRGHFIVASRSDLVAGYVGQTAIKTKNKIREALGGVLFIDEAYALFRGENDFGKEAIDTLVDEMTKHNENLVVILAGYKQDMVRFINSNPGLASRFKKYFEFQDYETEELLQIANYQINRYNYQMTKDAEDYLKQAFNSEKVSGNARFVVNLVDEAIQFQALRLEDIIIQADDTQFLTLNKEDFKNAWQAVKGADHDEKD
;
A
#
# COMPACT_ATOMS: atom_id res chain seq x y z
N GLY A 1 2.74 3.30 29.27
CA GLY A 1 3.15 2.45 28.13
C GLY A 1 2.29 1.20 28.13
N TYR A 2 2.32 0.42 27.06
CA TYR A 2 1.53 -0.81 27.00
C TYR A 2 2.00 -1.81 28.08
N PRO A 3 1.09 -2.57 28.72
CA PRO A 3 1.42 -3.37 29.90
C PRO A 3 2.57 -4.37 29.69
N GLU A 4 2.63 -5.02 28.53
CA GLU A 4 3.71 -5.96 28.20
C GLU A 4 5.04 -5.27 27.97
N GLU A 5 5.04 -4.13 27.28
CA GLU A 5 6.25 -3.37 26.97
C GLU A 5 6.82 -2.71 28.22
N MET A 6 5.97 -2.20 29.11
CA MET A 6 6.38 -1.69 30.42
C MET A 6 6.96 -2.81 31.28
N ARG A 7 6.36 -4.00 31.28
CA ARG A 7 6.92 -5.17 31.98
C ARG A 7 8.27 -5.57 31.40
N GLN A 8 8.37 -5.70 30.08
CA GLN A 8 9.62 -6.07 29.42
C GLN A 8 10.71 -5.02 29.65
N PHE A 9 10.38 -3.73 29.60
CA PHE A 9 11.29 -2.63 29.90
C PHE A 9 11.81 -2.69 31.34
N LEU A 10 10.93 -2.88 32.33
CA LEU A 10 11.34 -2.97 33.73
C LEU A 10 12.15 -4.24 34.01
N TRP A 11 11.84 -5.35 33.35
CA TRP A 11 12.58 -6.60 33.48
C TRP A 11 13.92 -6.59 32.75
N SER A 12 14.11 -5.70 31.78
CA SER A 12 15.40 -5.54 31.08
C SER A 12 16.51 -4.99 31.98
N ASN A 13 16.17 -4.36 33.12
CA ASN A 13 17.14 -3.78 34.04
C ASN A 13 16.74 -4.03 35.52
N PRO A 14 17.48 -4.88 36.26
CA PRO A 14 17.19 -5.17 37.67
C PRO A 14 17.14 -3.93 38.58
N GLY A 15 17.93 -2.88 38.27
CA GLY A 15 17.93 -1.62 39.01
C GLY A 15 16.64 -0.79 38.79
N LEU A 16 16.07 -0.81 37.57
CA LEU A 16 14.75 -0.22 37.32
C LEU A 16 13.66 -1.02 38.02
N ARG A 17 13.69 -2.36 37.92
CA ARG A 17 12.72 -3.24 38.59
C ARG A 17 12.65 -3.00 40.10
N SER A 18 13.80 -2.78 40.74
CA SER A 18 13.87 -2.48 42.18
C SER A 18 13.26 -1.10 42.53
N ARG A 19 13.41 -0.10 41.65
CA ARG A 19 12.90 1.26 41.86
C ARG A 19 11.42 1.43 41.50
N PHE A 20 10.86 0.53 40.69
CA PHE A 20 9.45 0.54 40.28
C PHE A 20 8.78 -0.79 40.68
N PRO A 21 8.46 -0.99 41.97
CA PRO A 21 7.84 -2.22 42.44
C PRO A 21 6.44 -2.41 41.85
N GLU A 22 6.03 -3.67 41.62
CA GLU A 22 4.75 -4.02 40.97
C GLU A 22 3.53 -3.44 41.68
N GLN A 23 3.59 -3.34 43.01
CA GLN A 23 2.55 -2.72 43.84
C GLN A 23 2.31 -1.22 43.56
N ASN A 24 3.26 -0.53 42.91
CA ASN A 24 3.11 0.87 42.49
C ASN A 24 2.69 0.99 41.01
N MET A 25 2.46 -0.13 40.32
CA MET A 25 2.01 -0.11 38.92
C MET A 25 0.49 0.09 38.87
N ILE A 26 0.06 1.25 38.40
CA ILE A 26 -1.35 1.54 38.18
C ILE A 26 -1.70 1.16 36.73
N HIS A 27 -2.60 0.19 36.57
CA HIS A 27 -3.13 -0.19 35.26
C HIS A 27 -4.35 0.66 34.93
N LEU A 28 -4.26 1.45 33.85
CA LEU A 28 -5.38 2.19 33.31
C LEU A 28 -6.01 1.33 32.21
N PRO A 29 -7.26 0.84 32.39
CA PRO A 29 -7.93 0.08 31.35
C PRO A 29 -8.27 0.97 30.16
N ASP A 30 -8.47 0.34 29.00
CA ASP A 30 -8.95 1.09 27.83
C ASP A 30 -10.34 1.65 28.04
N PHE A 31 -10.64 2.77 27.37
CA PHE A 31 -11.96 3.36 27.42
C PHE A 31 -12.95 2.40 26.76
N LYS A 32 -14.11 2.25 27.39
CA LYS A 32 -15.27 1.57 26.81
C LYS A 32 -15.73 2.36 25.60
N ILE A 33 -16.46 1.69 24.71
CA ILE A 33 -16.95 2.33 23.48
C ILE A 33 -17.85 3.54 23.77
N ILE A 34 -18.62 3.51 24.86
CA ILE A 34 -19.43 4.64 25.31
C ILE A 34 -18.55 5.84 25.73
N GLU A 35 -17.49 5.59 26.49
CA GLU A 35 -16.53 6.62 26.93
C GLU A 35 -15.74 7.19 25.74
N LEU A 36 -15.47 6.37 24.72
CA LEU A 36 -14.87 6.81 23.47
C LEU A 36 -15.80 7.70 22.65
N LEU A 37 -17.11 7.44 22.66
CA LEU A 37 -18.09 8.34 22.06
C LEU A 37 -18.19 9.66 22.82
N ASP A 38 -18.19 9.61 24.15
CA ASP A 38 -18.16 10.83 24.99
C ASP A 38 -16.92 11.68 24.69
N ILE A 39 -15.76 11.04 24.53
CA ILE A 39 -14.53 11.71 24.11
C ILE A 39 -14.67 12.31 22.71
N ALA A 40 -15.34 11.61 21.78
CA ALA A 40 -15.56 12.10 20.43
C ALA A 40 -16.41 13.38 20.43
N GLU A 41 -17.52 13.37 21.16
CA GLU A 41 -18.41 14.53 21.32
C GLU A 41 -17.72 15.69 22.02
N ALA A 42 -17.03 15.43 23.13
CA ALA A 42 -16.26 16.45 23.84
C ALA A 42 -15.18 17.07 22.93
N THR A 43 -14.45 16.25 22.16
CA THR A 43 -13.43 16.75 21.23
C THR A 43 -14.05 17.59 20.12
N ALA A 44 -15.22 17.21 19.60
CA ALA A 44 -15.91 18.01 18.60
C ALA A 44 -16.32 19.36 19.19
N LEU A 45 -16.93 19.36 20.39
CA LEU A 45 -17.37 20.57 21.09
C LEU A 45 -16.21 21.51 21.43
N ASP A 46 -15.07 20.97 21.85
CA ASP A 46 -13.84 21.72 22.11
C ASP A 46 -13.28 22.42 20.85
N ASN A 47 -13.70 21.98 19.66
CA ASN A 47 -13.36 22.58 18.37
C ASN A 47 -14.53 23.32 17.73
N ASP A 48 -15.60 23.58 18.49
CA ASP A 48 -16.82 24.26 18.02
C ASP A 48 -17.62 23.45 16.97
N TYR A 49 -17.61 22.12 17.06
CA TYR A 49 -18.46 21.23 16.24
C TYR A 49 -19.33 20.33 17.12
N PHE A 50 -20.40 19.79 16.56
CA PHE A 50 -21.22 18.78 17.24
C PHE A 50 -21.74 17.74 16.27
N PHE A 51 -21.94 16.51 16.74
CA PHE A 51 -22.47 15.42 15.93
C PHE A 51 -24.00 15.47 15.88
N THR A 52 -24.57 15.12 14.72
CA THR A 52 -25.95 14.63 14.68
C THR A 52 -26.03 13.23 15.27
N GLU A 53 -27.20 12.82 15.77
CA GLU A 53 -27.42 11.46 16.30
C GLU A 53 -27.07 10.37 15.26
N THR A 54 -27.41 10.60 13.98
CA THR A 54 -27.05 9.70 12.87
C THR A 54 -25.55 9.69 12.60
N ALA A 55 -24.85 10.83 12.76
CA ALA A 55 -23.40 10.89 12.61
C ALA A 55 -22.70 10.19 13.76
N LEU A 56 -23.16 10.36 15.00
CA LEU A 56 -22.59 9.68 16.17
C LEU A 56 -22.72 8.15 16.05
N ASN A 57 -23.87 7.65 15.58
CA ASN A 57 -24.06 6.24 15.26
C ASN A 57 -23.12 5.76 14.13
N SER A 58 -22.86 6.59 13.13
CA SER A 58 -21.90 6.27 12.07
C SER A 58 -20.46 6.27 12.60
N PHE A 59 -20.15 7.18 13.51
CA PHE A 59 -18.86 7.35 14.16
C PHE A 59 -18.56 6.18 15.11
N TYR A 60 -19.56 5.65 15.81
CA TYR A 60 -19.46 4.37 16.53
C TYR A 60 -18.91 3.26 15.63
N GLY A 61 -19.46 3.13 14.42
CA GLY A 61 -18.97 2.17 13.44
C GLY A 61 -17.55 2.46 12.93
N LEU A 62 -17.07 3.71 12.99
CA LEU A 62 -15.67 4.06 12.70
C LEU A 62 -14.75 3.66 13.84
N ILE A 63 -15.16 3.88 15.10
CA ILE A 63 -14.37 3.49 16.28
C ILE A 63 -14.24 1.96 16.34
N GLU A 64 -15.33 1.22 16.14
CA GLU A 64 -15.30 -0.25 16.09
C GLU A 64 -14.36 -0.76 14.99
N ARG A 65 -14.36 -0.13 13.80
CA ARG A 65 -13.41 -0.43 12.72
C ARG A 65 -11.97 -0.05 13.06
N ALA A 66 -11.77 1.00 13.85
CA ALA A 66 -10.48 1.44 14.34
C ALA A 66 -9.95 0.60 15.52
N LYS A 67 -10.82 -0.10 16.25
CA LYS A 67 -10.49 -0.97 17.39
C LYS A 67 -10.28 -2.42 16.93
N VAL A 68 -9.15 -2.68 16.27
CA VAL A 68 -8.84 -4.02 15.70
C VAL A 68 -8.03 -4.91 16.65
N ASP A 69 -7.20 -4.32 17.51
CA ASP A 69 -6.33 -5.02 18.45
C ASP A 69 -5.90 -4.07 19.60
N ASP A 70 -5.04 -4.57 20.48
CA ASP A 70 -4.52 -3.88 21.66
C ASP A 70 -3.63 -2.65 21.33
N THR A 71 -3.35 -2.39 20.05
CA THR A 71 -2.60 -1.20 19.59
C THR A 71 -3.51 -0.01 19.28
N PHE A 72 -4.83 -0.18 19.46
CA PHE A 72 -5.78 0.91 19.34
C PHE A 72 -5.37 2.06 20.26
N GLY A 73 -5.05 3.22 19.67
CA GLY A 73 -4.57 4.40 20.39
C GLY A 73 -5.61 5.06 21.31
N ASN A 74 -6.75 4.40 21.53
CA ASN A 74 -7.75 4.75 22.53
C ASN A 74 -8.25 6.19 22.30
N ALA A 75 -8.27 7.05 23.32
CA ALA A 75 -8.68 8.46 23.19
C ALA A 75 -7.93 9.22 22.08
N ARG A 76 -6.65 8.91 21.81
CA ARG A 76 -5.89 9.59 20.74
C ARG A 76 -6.49 9.26 19.37
N THR A 77 -6.76 7.98 19.09
CA THR A 77 -7.34 7.57 17.81
C THR A 77 -8.72 8.19 17.59
N VAL A 78 -9.53 8.29 18.64
CA VAL A 78 -10.83 9.00 18.56
C VAL A 78 -10.65 10.47 18.23
N ARG A 79 -9.77 11.18 18.94
CA ARG A 79 -9.49 12.60 18.66
C ARG A 79 -9.03 12.81 17.22
N ASP A 80 -8.12 11.96 16.75
CA ASP A 80 -7.62 12.03 15.37
C ASP A 80 -8.74 11.82 14.34
N LEU A 81 -9.69 10.91 14.62
CA LEU A 81 -10.86 10.70 13.77
C LEU A 81 -11.81 11.90 13.79
N VAL A 82 -12.06 12.52 14.95
CA VAL A 82 -12.88 13.74 15.05
C VAL A 82 -12.24 14.89 14.27
N MET A 83 -10.94 15.13 14.46
CA MET A 83 -10.22 16.19 13.74
C MET A 83 -10.28 16.01 12.22
N LYS A 84 -10.18 14.76 11.73
CA LYS A 84 -10.36 14.47 10.31
C LYS A 84 -11.79 14.76 9.84
N ALA A 85 -12.80 14.50 10.67
CA ALA A 85 -14.20 14.75 10.32
C ALA A 85 -14.46 16.26 10.23
N ILE A 86 -13.95 17.03 11.19
CA ILE A 86 -13.98 18.49 11.22
C ILE A 86 -13.27 19.07 10.00
N PHE A 87 -12.03 18.65 9.73
CA PHE A 87 -11.27 19.13 8.57
C PHE A 87 -12.04 18.92 7.26
N LYS A 88 -12.67 17.74 7.11
CA LYS A 88 -13.45 17.44 5.92
C LYS A 88 -14.74 18.26 5.84
N LYS A 89 -15.45 18.44 6.97
CA LYS A 89 -16.60 19.34 7.04
C LYS A 89 -16.22 20.73 6.56
N GLY A 90 -15.12 21.28 7.08
CA GLY A 90 -14.57 22.58 6.66
C GLY A 90 -14.22 22.64 5.18
N ALA A 91 -13.61 21.59 4.62
CA ALA A 91 -13.24 21.53 3.20
C ALA A 91 -14.44 21.38 2.23
N ALA A 92 -15.59 20.92 2.72
CA ALA A 92 -16.80 20.72 1.91
C ALA A 92 -17.73 21.95 1.87
N ILE A 93 -17.45 22.98 2.67
CA ILE A 93 -18.28 24.20 2.71
C ILE A 93 -18.04 25.01 1.43
N THR A 94 -19.08 25.07 0.59
CA THR A 94 -19.20 26.08 -0.45
C THR A 94 -20.05 27.19 0.17
N ILE A 95 -19.51 28.40 0.32
CA ILE A 95 -20.25 29.50 0.97
C ILE A 95 -21.39 29.93 0.02
N GLU A 96 -22.61 29.50 0.28
CA GLU A 96 -23.83 30.06 -0.32
C GLU A 96 -24.44 31.09 0.65
N GLU A 97 -25.00 32.19 0.12
CA GLU A 97 -25.44 33.38 0.88
C GLU A 97 -26.59 33.16 1.88
N SER A 98 -27.11 31.93 2.04
CA SER A 98 -28.24 31.62 2.92
C SER A 98 -27.97 30.58 4.01
N ASP A 99 -26.73 30.16 4.25
CA ASP A 99 -26.44 29.12 5.25
C ASP A 99 -26.49 29.64 6.69
N ASP A 100 -27.18 28.88 7.57
CA ASP A 100 -27.13 29.07 9.01
C ASP A 100 -25.74 28.66 9.52
N TRP A 101 -25.11 29.51 10.33
CA TRP A 101 -23.77 29.24 10.88
C TRP A 101 -23.69 27.90 11.63
N LEU A 102 -24.81 27.44 12.20
CA LEU A 102 -24.92 26.14 12.86
C LEU A 102 -24.76 24.96 11.89
N ASP A 103 -25.14 25.10 10.62
CA ASP A 103 -25.00 24.02 9.63
C ASP A 103 -23.52 23.76 9.28
N HIS A 104 -22.65 24.75 9.46
CA HIS A 104 -21.20 24.59 9.27
C HIS A 104 -20.53 23.84 10.43
N MET A 105 -21.09 23.93 11.64
CA MET A 105 -20.57 23.28 12.85
C MET A 105 -21.16 21.88 13.08
N ARG A 106 -22.24 21.54 12.38
CA ARG A 106 -22.92 20.26 12.50
C ARG A 106 -22.25 19.17 11.66
N ILE A 107 -21.66 18.18 12.31
CA ILE A 107 -21.12 16.98 11.66
C ILE A 107 -22.26 15.99 11.34
N GLU A 108 -22.42 15.68 10.06
CA GLU A 108 -23.44 14.77 9.54
C GLU A 108 -22.83 13.45 9.07
N SER A 109 -23.65 12.40 8.90
CA SER A 109 -23.17 11.08 8.46
C SER A 109 -22.44 11.14 7.11
N LYS A 110 -22.79 12.08 6.22
CA LYS A 110 -22.10 12.31 4.94
C LYS A 110 -20.65 12.79 5.11
N ASP A 111 -20.37 13.51 6.18
CA ASP A 111 -19.03 14.00 6.51
C ASP A 111 -18.13 12.82 6.94
N LEU A 112 -18.73 11.77 7.51
CA LEU A 112 -18.06 10.53 7.91
C LEU A 112 -17.99 9.47 6.80
N ALA A 113 -18.91 9.48 5.84
CA ALA A 113 -19.03 8.45 4.80
C ALA A 113 -17.83 8.35 3.83
N VAL A 114 -17.05 9.42 3.67
CA VAL A 114 -15.83 9.40 2.82
C VAL A 114 -14.58 8.99 3.61
N MET A 115 -14.68 8.87 4.93
CA MET A 115 -13.59 8.36 5.77
C MET A 115 -13.45 6.83 5.66
N THR A 116 -14.46 6.18 5.10
CA THR A 116 -14.33 4.82 4.58
C THR A 116 -13.72 4.94 3.19
N ASP A 117 -12.60 4.24 2.94
CA ASP A 117 -11.91 4.19 1.64
C ASP A 117 -12.90 4.42 0.50
N LYS A 118 -12.68 5.45 -0.33
CA LYS A 118 -13.41 5.61 -1.58
C LYS A 118 -13.56 4.21 -2.18
N LYS A 119 -14.79 3.70 -2.29
CA LYS A 119 -15.04 2.58 -3.19
C LYS A 119 -14.56 3.12 -4.53
N ASP A 120 -13.44 2.63 -5.01
CA ASP A 120 -13.19 2.76 -6.44
C ASP A 120 -14.42 2.15 -7.10
N ASP A 121 -15.06 2.88 -8.02
CA ASP A 121 -16.29 2.41 -8.67
C ASP A 121 -16.08 1.11 -9.47
N ILE A 122 -14.81 0.72 -9.66
CA ILE A 122 -14.35 -0.46 -10.39
C ILE A 122 -13.93 -1.55 -9.40
N GLU A 123 -14.51 -2.74 -9.52
CA GLU A 123 -14.14 -3.90 -8.70
C GLU A 123 -12.63 -4.23 -8.83
N PRO A 124 -11.91 -4.62 -7.77
CA PRO A 124 -10.49 -4.98 -7.78
C PRO A 124 -10.12 -6.02 -8.85
N MET A 125 -11.00 -6.99 -9.13
CA MET A 125 -10.74 -7.95 -10.20
C MET A 125 -10.77 -7.30 -11.58
N GLU A 126 -11.65 -6.32 -11.79
CA GLU A 126 -11.70 -5.53 -13.01
C GLU A 126 -10.50 -4.59 -13.12
N GLN A 127 -10.09 -3.95 -12.02
CA GLN A 127 -8.83 -3.18 -11.96
C GLN A 127 -7.63 -4.04 -12.36
N LEU A 128 -7.56 -5.29 -11.89
CA LEU A 128 -6.51 -6.22 -12.24
C LEU A 128 -6.55 -6.59 -13.73
N ASN A 129 -7.74 -6.80 -14.30
CA ASN A 129 -7.91 -7.13 -15.71
C ASN A 129 -7.52 -5.98 -16.65
N GLN A 130 -7.68 -4.73 -16.22
CA GLN A 130 -7.27 -3.54 -16.97
C GLN A 130 -5.75 -3.35 -17.04
N LEU A 131 -4.97 -3.96 -16.14
CA LEU A 131 -3.51 -3.92 -16.26
C LEU A 131 -3.06 -4.64 -17.53
N ILE A 132 -2.10 -4.06 -18.24
CA ILE A 132 -1.52 -4.64 -19.44
C ILE A 132 -0.72 -5.90 -19.06
N GLY A 133 -0.82 -6.95 -19.87
CA GLY A 133 -0.10 -8.21 -19.66
C GLY A 133 -0.50 -8.96 -18.38
N LEU A 134 0.49 -9.58 -17.71
CA LEU A 134 0.36 -10.25 -16.40
C LEU A 134 -0.67 -11.41 -16.36
N ASN A 135 -0.85 -12.12 -17.48
CA ASN A 135 -1.86 -13.18 -17.60
C ASN A 135 -1.71 -14.27 -16.53
N ASN A 136 -0.48 -14.71 -16.27
CA ASN A 136 -0.18 -15.69 -15.23
C ASN A 136 -0.58 -15.22 -13.82
N VAL A 137 -0.36 -13.94 -13.51
CA VAL A 137 -0.74 -13.33 -12.22
C VAL A 137 -2.27 -13.19 -12.14
N LYS A 138 -2.91 -12.72 -13.20
CA LYS A 138 -4.38 -12.60 -13.31
C LYS A 138 -5.07 -13.94 -13.06
N ASP A 139 -4.57 -15.00 -13.68
CA ASP A 139 -5.11 -16.36 -13.54
C ASP A 139 -4.96 -16.87 -12.09
N GLU A 140 -3.81 -16.66 -11.46
CA GLU A 140 -3.60 -17.09 -10.06
C GLU A 140 -4.49 -16.32 -9.07
N VAL A 141 -4.66 -15.01 -9.28
CA VAL A 141 -5.58 -14.21 -8.45
C VAL A 141 -7.04 -14.67 -8.66
N LYS A 142 -7.44 -14.97 -9.91
CA LYS A 142 -8.77 -15.50 -10.23
C LYS A 142 -9.02 -16.86 -9.57
N LYS A 143 -8.03 -17.76 -9.59
CA LYS A 143 -8.09 -19.06 -8.91
C LYS A 143 -8.28 -18.87 -7.40
N LEU A 144 -7.51 -17.98 -6.78
CA LEU A 144 -7.65 -17.68 -5.36
C LEU A 144 -9.03 -17.12 -5.03
N SER A 145 -9.49 -16.11 -5.76
CA SER A 145 -10.83 -15.51 -5.54
C SER A 145 -11.93 -16.57 -5.62
N SER A 146 -11.88 -17.42 -6.65
CA SER A 146 -12.84 -18.52 -6.83
C SER A 146 -12.79 -19.53 -5.68
N PHE A 147 -11.58 -19.91 -5.25
CA PHE A 147 -11.38 -20.80 -4.12
C PHE A 147 -12.00 -20.20 -2.84
N VAL A 148 -11.69 -18.95 -2.52
CA VAL A 148 -12.20 -18.28 -1.32
C VAL A 148 -13.73 -18.22 -1.30
N ARG A 149 -14.36 -17.85 -2.43
CA ARG A 149 -15.82 -17.81 -2.56
C ARG A 149 -16.46 -19.17 -2.27
N ILE A 150 -15.89 -20.25 -2.80
CA ILE A 150 -16.37 -21.62 -2.54
C ILE A 150 -16.17 -22.01 -1.07
N GLN A 151 -15.03 -21.68 -0.46
CA GLN A 151 -14.78 -21.97 0.94
C GLN A 151 -15.74 -21.25 1.88
N GLN A 152 -16.11 -20.01 1.55
CA GLN A 152 -17.12 -19.26 2.29
C GLN A 152 -18.51 -19.88 2.14
N ALA A 153 -18.90 -20.27 0.92
CA ALA A 153 -20.17 -20.97 0.71
C ALA A 153 -20.25 -22.29 1.51
N ARG A 154 -19.15 -23.06 1.55
CA ARG A 154 -19.03 -24.27 2.39
C ARG A 154 -19.20 -23.95 3.87
N LYS A 155 -18.53 -22.91 4.37
CA LYS A 155 -18.63 -22.45 5.76
C LYS A 155 -20.07 -22.10 6.13
N ASN A 156 -20.77 -21.36 5.25
CA ASN A 156 -22.16 -20.95 5.46
C ASN A 156 -23.13 -22.14 5.49
N GLN A 157 -22.75 -23.26 4.87
CA GLN A 157 -23.50 -24.52 4.90
C GLN A 157 -23.06 -25.45 6.05
N GLY A 158 -22.19 -25.00 6.95
CA GLY A 158 -21.71 -25.77 8.10
C GLY A 158 -20.64 -26.81 7.77
N TYR A 159 -20.10 -26.83 6.56
CA TYR A 159 -19.00 -27.72 6.20
C TYR A 159 -17.65 -27.20 6.71
N PRO A 160 -16.69 -28.10 7.02
CA PRO A 160 -15.35 -27.68 7.35
C PRO A 160 -14.68 -26.97 6.17
N THR A 161 -13.94 -25.90 6.50
CA THR A 161 -13.14 -25.13 5.55
C THR A 161 -11.69 -25.60 5.56
N VAL A 162 -11.10 -25.64 4.37
CA VAL A 162 -9.66 -25.82 4.17
C VAL A 162 -8.95 -24.49 4.48
N PRO A 163 -7.85 -24.51 5.25
CA PRO A 163 -7.03 -23.33 5.52
C PRO A 163 -6.54 -22.66 4.24
N ILE A 164 -6.56 -21.33 4.21
CA ILE A 164 -6.12 -20.54 3.05
C ILE A 164 -4.77 -19.90 3.39
N GLN A 165 -3.74 -20.23 2.61
CA GLN A 165 -2.44 -19.60 2.74
C GLN A 165 -2.43 -18.31 1.92
N LEU A 166 -2.30 -17.18 2.60
CA LEU A 166 -2.43 -15.85 1.98
C LEU A 166 -1.09 -15.16 1.74
N HIS A 167 -0.06 -15.50 2.51
CA HIS A 167 1.29 -14.99 2.34
C HIS A 167 1.86 -15.35 0.98
N ALA A 168 2.50 -14.37 0.33
CA ALA A 168 2.93 -14.50 -1.06
C ALA A 168 4.32 -13.91 -1.31
N VAL A 169 4.99 -14.44 -2.32
CA VAL A 169 6.26 -13.92 -2.85
C VAL A 169 6.00 -13.37 -4.24
N PHE A 170 6.33 -12.11 -4.46
CA PHE A 170 6.20 -11.40 -5.73
C PHE A 170 7.59 -11.20 -6.32
N SER A 171 7.97 -12.02 -7.30
CA SER A 171 9.29 -11.98 -7.90
C SER A 171 9.26 -11.44 -9.32
N GLY A 172 10.15 -10.49 -9.65
CA GLY A 172 10.29 -9.97 -11.01
C GLY A 172 11.12 -8.70 -11.08
N ASN A 173 11.45 -8.26 -12.28
CA ASN A 173 12.28 -7.06 -12.49
C ASN A 173 11.55 -5.76 -12.08
N PRO A 174 12.25 -4.63 -11.91
CA PRO A 174 11.64 -3.33 -11.68
C PRO A 174 10.65 -2.97 -12.79
N GLY A 175 9.59 -2.25 -12.42
CA GLY A 175 8.57 -1.79 -13.36
C GLY A 175 7.64 -2.87 -13.93
N THR A 176 7.65 -4.10 -13.43
CA THR A 176 6.70 -5.16 -13.85
C THR A 176 5.36 -5.11 -13.13
N GLY A 177 5.08 -4.09 -12.31
CA GLY A 177 3.77 -3.90 -11.68
C GLY A 177 3.55 -4.59 -10.33
N LYS A 178 4.60 -5.16 -9.70
CA LYS A 178 4.53 -5.84 -8.39
C LYS A 178 3.73 -5.06 -7.33
N THR A 179 4.09 -3.81 -7.07
CA THR A 179 3.45 -2.97 -6.04
C THR A 179 2.01 -2.61 -6.39
N THR A 180 1.73 -2.37 -7.67
CA THR A 180 0.37 -2.09 -8.17
C THR A 180 -0.54 -3.30 -7.97
N VAL A 181 -0.09 -4.49 -8.38
CA VAL A 181 -0.84 -5.73 -8.16
C VAL A 181 -0.98 -6.05 -6.68
N ALA A 182 0.04 -5.81 -5.86
CA ALA A 182 -0.04 -6.06 -4.42
C ALA A 182 -1.12 -5.21 -3.74
N LYS A 183 -1.28 -3.94 -4.16
CA LYS A 183 -2.37 -3.07 -3.70
C LYS A 183 -3.74 -3.60 -4.12
N ILE A 184 -3.90 -4.01 -5.37
CA ILE A 184 -5.16 -4.60 -5.89
C ILE A 184 -5.47 -5.91 -5.15
N TYR A 185 -4.47 -6.75 -4.94
CA TYR A 185 -4.57 -7.99 -4.18
C TYR A 185 -5.06 -7.73 -2.75
N SER A 186 -4.54 -6.71 -2.06
CA SER A 186 -5.02 -6.29 -0.73
C SER A 186 -6.52 -5.97 -0.72
N LYS A 187 -6.99 -5.20 -1.70
CA LYS A 187 -8.41 -4.85 -1.86
C LYS A 187 -9.27 -6.09 -2.11
N LEU A 188 -8.82 -6.98 -2.99
CA LEU A 188 -9.52 -8.23 -3.31
C LEU A 188 -9.65 -9.13 -2.07
N LEU A 189 -8.60 -9.24 -1.26
CA LEU A 189 -8.66 -10.03 -0.02
C LEU A 189 -9.66 -9.44 0.99
N LYS A 190 -9.76 -8.11 1.08
CA LYS A 190 -10.77 -7.42 1.91
C LYS A 190 -12.19 -7.71 1.41
N GLU A 191 -12.43 -7.59 0.11
CA GLU A 191 -13.75 -7.87 -0.48
C GLU A 191 -14.16 -9.32 -0.30
N CYS A 192 -13.18 -10.24 -0.40
CA CYS A 192 -13.40 -11.64 -0.10
C CYS A 192 -13.49 -11.93 1.41
N GLY A 193 -13.58 -10.93 2.28
CA GLY A 193 -13.75 -11.10 3.73
C GLY A 193 -12.58 -11.80 4.44
N LEU A 194 -11.39 -11.84 3.81
CA LEU A 194 -10.18 -12.43 4.39
C LEU A 194 -9.35 -11.43 5.20
N LEU A 195 -9.58 -10.14 4.98
CA LEU A 195 -8.95 -9.05 5.72
C LEU A 195 -10.03 -8.16 6.32
N LYS A 196 -9.83 -7.76 7.58
CA LYS A 196 -10.76 -6.87 8.29
C LYS A 196 -10.78 -5.46 7.71
N ARG A 197 -9.61 -4.91 7.38
CA ARG A 197 -9.42 -3.52 6.91
C ARG A 197 -8.93 -3.42 5.48
N GLY A 198 -8.02 -4.31 5.07
CA GLY A 198 -7.43 -4.32 3.73
C GLY A 198 -6.52 -3.13 3.39
N HIS A 199 -6.08 -2.36 4.40
CA HIS A 199 -5.07 -1.31 4.20
C HIS A 199 -3.72 -1.93 3.82
N PHE A 200 -2.90 -1.16 3.13
CA PHE A 200 -1.67 -1.63 2.51
C PHE A 200 -0.48 -0.83 3.04
N ILE A 201 0.39 -1.50 3.80
CA ILE A 201 1.60 -0.91 4.36
C ILE A 201 2.81 -1.35 3.55
N VAL A 202 3.58 -0.38 3.06
CA VAL A 202 4.87 -0.63 2.38
C VAL A 202 5.98 -0.49 3.40
N ALA A 203 6.90 -1.45 3.39
CA ALA A 203 8.10 -1.44 4.20
C ALA A 203 9.31 -1.87 3.37
N SER A 204 10.48 -1.41 3.80
CA SER A 204 11.78 -1.81 3.29
C SER A 204 12.66 -2.27 4.45
N ARG A 205 13.92 -2.62 4.16
CA ARG A 205 14.90 -2.95 5.22
C ARG A 205 15.03 -1.83 6.26
N SER A 206 15.06 -0.56 5.84
CA SER A 206 15.26 0.56 6.75
C SER A 206 14.08 0.73 7.72
N ASP A 207 12.90 0.21 7.38
CA ASP A 207 11.71 0.25 8.22
C ASP A 207 11.67 -0.88 9.26
N LEU A 208 12.39 -1.97 9.01
CA LEU A 208 12.34 -3.18 9.84
C LEU A 208 13.59 -3.35 10.71
N VAL A 209 14.76 -2.97 10.18
CA VAL A 209 16.06 -3.17 10.85
C VAL A 209 16.49 -1.88 11.54
N ALA A 210 16.96 -2.01 12.80
CA ALA A 210 17.52 -0.90 13.57
C ALA A 210 19.05 -0.90 13.50
N GLY A 211 19.67 0.25 13.81
CA GLY A 211 21.14 0.38 13.86
C GLY A 211 21.79 -0.15 15.15
N TYR A 212 20.99 -0.55 16.13
CA TYR A 212 21.45 -0.95 17.46
C TYR A 212 20.88 -2.32 17.87
N VAL A 213 21.68 -3.10 18.60
CA VAL A 213 21.34 -4.43 19.12
C VAL A 213 20.04 -4.39 19.93
N GLY A 214 19.13 -5.33 19.69
CA GLY A 214 17.90 -5.53 20.47
C GLY A 214 16.75 -4.56 20.14
N GLN A 215 16.94 -3.62 19.21
CA GLN A 215 15.87 -2.73 18.74
C GLN A 215 15.17 -3.25 17.48
N THR A 216 15.80 -4.17 16.74
CA THR A 216 15.27 -4.66 15.46
C THR A 216 13.97 -5.45 15.65
N ALA A 217 13.89 -6.33 16.66
CA ALA A 217 12.64 -7.02 16.96
C ALA A 217 11.49 -6.05 17.26
N ILE A 218 11.75 -5.00 18.06
CA ILE A 218 10.74 -4.00 18.42
C ILE A 218 10.28 -3.24 17.17
N LYS A 219 11.22 -2.79 16.35
CA LYS A 219 10.95 -2.03 15.13
C LYS A 219 10.15 -2.85 14.12
N THR A 220 10.53 -4.12 13.92
CA THR A 220 9.81 -5.08 13.06
C THR A 220 8.39 -5.31 13.58
N LYS A 221 8.21 -5.56 14.89
CA LYS A 221 6.87 -5.73 15.50
C LYS A 221 5.98 -4.51 15.31
N ASN A 222 6.51 -3.30 15.50
CA ASN A 222 5.74 -2.07 15.31
C ASN A 222 5.25 -1.95 13.86
N LYS A 223 6.11 -2.24 12.89
CA LYS A 223 5.72 -2.21 11.47
C LYS A 223 4.67 -3.27 11.13
N ILE A 224 4.76 -4.46 11.73
CA ILE A 224 3.76 -5.53 11.56
C ILE A 224 2.43 -5.13 12.18
N ARG A 225 2.45 -4.52 13.37
CA ARG A 225 1.26 -4.00 14.06
C ARG A 225 0.50 -2.98 13.20
N GLU A 226 1.22 -2.07 12.54
CA GLU A 226 0.62 -1.13 11.58
C GLU A 226 -0.14 -1.85 10.44
N ALA A 227 0.28 -3.07 10.07
CA ALA A 227 -0.31 -3.85 8.99
C ALA A 227 -1.40 -4.85 9.44
N LEU A 228 -1.68 -4.99 10.75
CA LEU A 228 -2.71 -5.90 11.26
C LEU A 228 -4.11 -5.50 10.77
N GLY A 229 -4.83 -6.46 10.19
CA GLY A 229 -6.08 -6.29 9.47
C GLY A 229 -5.91 -6.02 7.98
N GLY A 230 -4.67 -5.94 7.48
CA GLY A 230 -4.32 -5.58 6.12
C GLY A 230 -3.14 -6.37 5.57
N VAL A 231 -2.39 -5.74 4.67
CA VAL A 231 -1.22 -6.31 3.99
C VAL A 231 0.05 -5.55 4.37
N LEU A 232 1.10 -6.30 4.74
CA LEU A 232 2.48 -5.81 4.84
C LEU A 232 3.25 -6.19 3.58
N PHE A 233 3.57 -5.22 2.74
CA PHE A 233 4.39 -5.40 1.54
C PHE A 233 5.83 -5.01 1.84
N ILE A 234 6.74 -5.97 1.78
CA ILE A 234 8.18 -5.75 2.02
C ILE A 234 8.88 -5.74 0.66
N ASP A 235 9.27 -4.55 0.21
CA ASP A 235 10.03 -4.40 -1.04
C ASP A 235 11.50 -4.74 -0.83
N GLU A 236 12.10 -5.32 -1.87
CA GLU A 236 13.46 -5.88 -1.84
C GLU A 236 13.76 -6.71 -0.57
N ALA A 237 12.83 -7.61 -0.21
CA ALA A 237 12.88 -8.33 1.06
C ALA A 237 14.18 -9.12 1.29
N TYR A 238 14.82 -9.59 0.21
CA TYR A 238 16.13 -10.23 0.26
C TYR A 238 17.21 -9.35 0.89
N ALA A 239 17.05 -8.01 0.88
CA ALA A 239 17.95 -7.10 1.55
C ALA A 239 17.99 -7.30 3.08
N LEU A 240 17.00 -7.96 3.68
CA LEU A 240 17.04 -8.36 5.09
C LEU A 240 18.10 -9.44 5.37
N PHE A 241 18.57 -10.15 4.35
CA PHE A 241 19.55 -11.21 4.48
C PHE A 241 20.85 -10.85 3.74
N ARG A 242 21.79 -10.20 4.44
CA ARG A 242 23.11 -9.82 3.88
C ARG A 242 24.30 -10.61 4.47
N GLY A 243 24.09 -11.48 5.47
CA GLY A 243 25.14 -12.28 6.11
C GLY A 243 24.73 -12.80 7.50
N GLU A 244 25.58 -13.63 8.13
CA GLU A 244 25.25 -14.29 9.41
C GLU A 244 25.27 -13.34 10.64
N ASN A 245 26.07 -12.27 10.62
CA ASN A 245 26.21 -11.32 11.73
C ASN A 245 25.37 -10.03 11.55
N ASP A 246 24.35 -10.08 10.68
CA ASP A 246 23.51 -8.93 10.38
C ASP A 246 22.24 -8.91 11.27
N PHE A 247 21.85 -7.73 11.74
CA PHE A 247 20.61 -7.49 12.49
C PHE A 247 19.36 -7.89 11.70
N GLY A 248 19.47 -8.02 10.37
CA GLY A 248 18.39 -8.50 9.52
C GLY A 248 17.90 -9.91 9.87
N LYS A 249 18.73 -10.78 10.47
CA LYS A 249 18.28 -12.10 10.95
C LYS A 249 17.25 -11.99 12.06
N GLU A 250 17.45 -11.06 13.00
CA GLU A 250 16.49 -10.77 14.08
C GLU A 250 15.14 -10.29 13.52
N ALA A 251 15.16 -9.47 12.46
CA ALA A 251 13.95 -9.05 11.77
C ALA A 251 13.22 -10.22 11.11
N ILE A 252 13.94 -11.14 10.45
CA ILE A 252 13.37 -12.33 9.82
C ILE A 252 12.73 -13.24 10.86
N ASP A 253 13.43 -13.54 11.95
CA ASP A 253 12.92 -14.41 13.01
C ASP A 253 11.67 -13.80 13.67
N THR A 254 11.70 -12.48 13.90
CA THR A 254 10.54 -11.73 14.40
C THR A 254 9.36 -11.77 13.43
N LEU A 255 9.61 -11.56 12.13
CA LEU A 255 8.58 -11.63 11.10
C LEU A 255 7.92 -13.02 11.05
N VAL A 256 8.71 -14.09 11.11
CA VAL A 256 8.22 -15.48 11.12
C VAL A 256 7.35 -15.76 12.35
N ASP A 257 7.76 -15.31 13.53
CA ASP A 257 7.00 -15.46 14.77
C ASP A 257 5.64 -14.73 14.68
N GLU A 258 5.66 -13.45 14.32
CA GLU A 258 4.45 -12.61 14.21
C GLU A 258 3.48 -13.09 13.12
N MET A 259 3.99 -13.59 11.98
CA MET A 259 3.16 -14.24 10.96
C MET A 259 2.41 -15.47 11.48
N THR A 260 2.97 -16.15 12.48
CA THR A 260 2.33 -17.32 13.11
C THR A 260 1.22 -16.90 14.05
N LYS A 261 1.50 -15.88 14.87
CA LYS A 261 0.56 -15.34 15.86
C LYS A 261 -0.64 -14.66 15.22
N HIS A 262 -0.44 -14.03 14.06
CA HIS A 262 -1.45 -13.20 13.39
C HIS A 262 -1.89 -13.76 12.03
N ASN A 263 -1.79 -15.07 11.82
CA ASN A 263 -2.09 -15.74 10.54
C ASN A 263 -3.49 -15.46 9.97
N GLU A 264 -4.49 -15.19 10.81
CA GLU A 264 -5.86 -14.87 10.41
C GLU A 264 -6.09 -13.37 10.14
N ASN A 265 -5.17 -12.50 10.53
CA ASN A 265 -5.35 -11.04 10.50
C ASN A 265 -4.20 -10.30 9.81
N LEU A 266 -3.22 -10.99 9.24
CA LEU A 266 -2.07 -10.38 8.59
C LEU A 266 -1.75 -11.11 7.30
N VAL A 267 -1.49 -10.35 6.23
CA VAL A 267 -0.94 -10.91 4.99
C VAL A 267 0.37 -10.22 4.65
N VAL A 268 1.47 -10.97 4.74
CA VAL A 268 2.79 -10.51 4.29
C VAL A 268 2.99 -10.85 2.81
N ILE A 269 3.43 -9.87 2.02
CA ILE A 269 3.90 -10.04 0.65
C ILE A 269 5.38 -9.64 0.60
N LEU A 270 6.24 -10.56 0.19
CA LEU A 270 7.66 -10.29 -0.01
C LEU A 270 7.91 -10.03 -1.50
N ALA A 271 8.55 -8.92 -1.84
CA ALA A 271 8.88 -8.59 -3.21
C ALA A 271 10.38 -8.48 -3.47
N GLY A 272 10.80 -8.79 -4.69
CA GLY A 272 12.20 -8.65 -5.11
C GLY A 272 12.53 -9.35 -6.43
N TYR A 273 13.83 -9.43 -6.74
CA TYR A 273 14.32 -10.18 -7.89
C TYR A 273 14.17 -11.69 -7.68
N LYS A 274 13.87 -12.42 -8.77
CA LYS A 274 13.55 -13.86 -8.70
C LYS A 274 14.64 -14.69 -8.03
N GLN A 275 15.89 -14.52 -8.43
CA GLN A 275 17.00 -15.32 -7.88
C GLN A 275 17.27 -14.99 -6.42
N ASP A 276 17.24 -13.70 -6.06
CA ASP A 276 17.48 -13.25 -4.68
C ASP A 276 16.35 -13.68 -3.75
N MET A 277 15.10 -13.65 -4.21
CA MET A 277 13.96 -14.14 -3.43
C MET A 277 14.04 -15.64 -3.18
N VAL A 278 14.50 -16.45 -4.14
CA VAL A 278 14.73 -17.88 -3.92
C VAL A 278 15.78 -18.11 -2.83
N ARG A 279 16.91 -17.38 -2.88
CA ARG A 279 17.95 -17.46 -1.83
C ARG A 279 17.42 -17.02 -0.48
N PHE A 280 16.67 -15.91 -0.45
CA PHE A 280 16.08 -15.36 0.76
C PHE A 280 15.10 -16.32 1.43
N ILE A 281 14.15 -16.89 0.68
CA ILE A 281 13.19 -17.84 1.25
C ILE A 281 13.88 -19.10 1.79
N ASN A 282 14.92 -19.58 1.10
CA ASN A 282 15.68 -20.76 1.52
C ASN A 282 16.66 -20.48 2.67
N SER A 283 16.90 -19.20 3.03
CA SER A 283 17.78 -18.83 4.14
C SER A 283 17.19 -19.16 5.52
N ASN A 284 15.86 -19.28 5.62
CA ASN A 284 15.16 -19.55 6.87
C ASN A 284 13.98 -20.54 6.64
N PRO A 285 13.99 -21.74 7.24
CA PRO A 285 12.89 -22.71 7.12
C PRO A 285 11.52 -22.16 7.55
N GLY A 286 11.49 -21.19 8.46
CA GLY A 286 10.30 -20.47 8.89
C GLY A 286 9.64 -19.67 7.77
N LEU A 287 10.44 -19.06 6.88
CA LEU A 287 9.93 -18.40 5.67
C LEU A 287 9.39 -19.43 4.68
N ALA A 288 10.18 -20.45 4.34
CA ALA A 288 9.78 -21.49 3.38
C ALA A 288 8.50 -22.25 3.79
N SER A 289 8.22 -22.36 5.09
CA SER A 289 6.99 -22.97 5.60
C SER A 289 5.75 -22.06 5.49
N ARG A 290 5.91 -20.74 5.58
CA ARG A 290 4.79 -19.77 5.59
C ARG A 290 4.46 -19.22 4.20
N PHE A 291 5.46 -19.09 3.32
CA PHE A 291 5.28 -18.59 1.96
C PHE A 291 5.09 -19.76 0.99
N LYS A 292 3.87 -19.92 0.48
CA LYS A 292 3.50 -21.01 -0.43
C LYS A 292 2.96 -20.53 -1.78
N LYS A 293 2.63 -19.24 -1.89
CA LYS A 293 2.20 -18.62 -3.14
C LYS A 293 3.35 -17.82 -3.74
N TYR A 294 3.65 -18.09 -5.01
CA TYR A 294 4.70 -17.42 -5.77
C TYR A 294 4.07 -16.82 -7.02
N PHE A 295 4.21 -15.51 -7.17
CA PHE A 295 3.77 -14.75 -8.32
C PHE A 295 5.01 -14.28 -9.07
N GLU A 296 5.19 -14.79 -10.28
CA GLU A 296 6.27 -14.37 -11.16
C GLU A 296 5.79 -13.25 -12.09
N PHE A 297 6.40 -12.07 -11.95
CA PHE A 297 6.14 -10.91 -12.78
C PHE A 297 7.18 -10.87 -13.89
N GLN A 298 6.76 -11.32 -15.07
CA GLN A 298 7.60 -11.38 -16.27
C GLN A 298 7.85 -9.97 -16.82
N ASP A 299 8.94 -9.84 -17.59
CA ASP A 299 9.18 -8.62 -18.36
C ASP A 299 8.07 -8.46 -19.40
N TYR A 300 7.73 -7.22 -19.76
CA TYR A 300 6.73 -6.94 -20.78
C TYR A 300 7.27 -7.22 -22.17
N GLU A 301 6.43 -7.78 -23.02
CA GLU A 301 6.71 -7.94 -24.45
C GLU A 301 6.64 -6.59 -25.18
N THR A 302 7.25 -6.50 -26.37
CA THR A 302 7.27 -5.25 -27.17
C THR A 302 5.89 -4.62 -27.36
N GLU A 303 4.88 -5.43 -27.67
CA GLU A 303 3.50 -4.96 -27.86
C GLU A 303 2.90 -4.44 -26.54
N GLU A 304 3.24 -5.04 -25.41
CA GLU A 304 2.79 -4.61 -24.08
C GLU A 304 3.47 -3.29 -23.69
N LEU A 305 4.77 -3.11 -24.01
CA LEU A 305 5.49 -1.85 -23.81
C LEU A 305 4.88 -0.71 -24.64
N LEU A 306 4.50 -0.97 -25.89
CA LEU A 306 3.79 0.00 -26.73
C LEU A 306 2.41 0.36 -26.18
N GLN A 307 1.67 -0.63 -25.66
CA GLN A 307 0.40 -0.38 -24.99
C GLN A 307 0.59 0.50 -23.74
N ILE A 308 1.65 0.28 -22.96
CA ILE A 308 1.98 1.11 -21.78
C ILE A 308 2.32 2.54 -22.22
N ALA A 309 3.10 2.71 -23.30
CA ALA A 309 3.42 4.03 -23.84
C ALA A 309 2.14 4.78 -24.25
N ASN A 310 1.28 4.13 -25.05
CA ASN A 310 -0.01 4.68 -25.45
C ASN A 310 -0.89 5.03 -24.25
N TYR A 311 -0.94 4.18 -23.23
CA TYR A 311 -1.70 4.45 -22.01
C TYR A 311 -1.20 5.71 -21.29
N GLN A 312 0.13 5.86 -21.12
CA GLN A 312 0.73 7.02 -20.47
C GLN A 312 0.52 8.31 -21.28
N ILE A 313 0.62 8.24 -22.61
CA ILE A 313 0.40 9.36 -23.54
C ILE A 313 -1.07 9.84 -23.46
N ASN A 314 -2.02 8.91 -23.55
CA ASN A 314 -3.46 9.20 -23.49
C ASN A 314 -3.88 9.77 -22.14
N ARG A 315 -3.20 9.40 -21.04
CA ARG A 315 -3.48 9.95 -19.70
C ARG A 315 -3.34 11.47 -19.64
N TYR A 316 -2.49 12.05 -20.49
CA TYR A 316 -2.27 13.49 -20.59
C TYR A 316 -2.91 14.09 -21.84
N ASN A 317 -3.81 13.37 -22.51
CA ASN A 317 -4.47 13.76 -23.77
C ASN A 317 -3.51 14.04 -24.94
N TYR A 318 -2.30 13.49 -24.90
CA TYR A 318 -1.41 13.48 -26.06
C TYR A 318 -1.78 12.35 -27.03
N GLN A 319 -1.25 12.45 -28.25
CA GLN A 319 -1.26 11.41 -29.27
C GLN A 319 0.14 11.26 -29.84
N MET A 320 0.54 10.04 -30.18
CA MET A 320 1.79 9.81 -30.91
C MET A 320 1.53 9.69 -32.41
N THR A 321 2.45 10.22 -33.21
CA THR A 321 2.41 10.00 -34.65
C THR A 321 2.76 8.56 -35.01
N LYS A 322 2.31 8.09 -36.17
CA LYS A 322 2.55 6.71 -36.62
C LYS A 322 4.03 6.38 -36.78
N ASP A 323 4.84 7.32 -37.26
CA ASP A 323 6.29 7.17 -37.38
C ASP A 323 7.02 7.14 -36.02
N ALA A 324 6.44 7.75 -34.99
CA ALA A 324 6.91 7.61 -33.60
C ALA A 324 6.61 6.22 -33.04
N GLU A 325 5.39 5.71 -33.29
CA GLU A 325 5.00 4.36 -32.91
C GLU A 325 5.89 3.30 -33.56
N ASP A 326 6.12 3.41 -34.88
CA ASP A 326 7.00 2.52 -35.63
C ASP A 326 8.44 2.56 -35.10
N TYR A 327 8.93 3.75 -34.71
CA TYR A 327 10.24 3.91 -34.09
C TYR A 327 10.34 3.19 -32.74
N LEU A 328 9.37 3.40 -31.84
CA LEU A 328 9.35 2.73 -30.53
C LEU A 328 9.27 1.21 -30.67
N LYS A 329 8.43 0.72 -31.59
CA LYS A 329 8.30 -0.70 -31.89
C LYS A 329 9.63 -1.31 -32.35
N GLN A 330 10.36 -0.61 -33.21
CA GLN A 330 11.68 -1.05 -33.66
C GLN A 330 12.69 -1.04 -32.51
N ALA A 331 12.70 0.03 -31.71
CA ALA A 331 13.61 0.20 -30.58
C ALA A 331 13.44 -0.90 -29.53
N PHE A 332 12.20 -1.16 -29.09
CA PHE A 332 11.86 -2.22 -28.13
C PHE A 332 12.21 -3.64 -28.64
N ASN A 333 12.09 -3.90 -29.94
CA ASN A 333 12.49 -5.19 -30.51
C ASN A 333 14.02 -5.36 -30.62
N SER A 334 14.74 -4.26 -30.84
CA SER A 334 16.18 -4.30 -31.06
C SER A 334 16.98 -4.45 -29.76
N GLU A 335 16.45 -3.96 -28.64
CA GLU A 335 17.18 -3.85 -27.39
C GLU A 335 16.30 -4.25 -26.20
N LYS A 336 16.87 -5.00 -25.26
CA LYS A 336 16.15 -5.34 -24.03
C LYS A 336 15.98 -4.10 -23.15
N VAL A 337 14.74 -3.74 -22.86
CA VAL A 337 14.40 -2.61 -21.98
C VAL A 337 14.54 -3.02 -20.51
N SER A 338 15.53 -2.44 -19.82
CA SER A 338 15.65 -2.52 -18.37
C SER A 338 14.59 -1.63 -17.72
N GLY A 339 14.01 -2.04 -16.58
CA GLY A 339 13.03 -1.23 -15.85
C GLY A 339 11.59 -1.28 -16.39
N ASN A 340 11.31 -1.98 -17.50
CA ASN A 340 9.95 -2.28 -17.98
C ASN A 340 9.05 -1.03 -18.06
N ALA A 341 7.84 -1.07 -17.47
CA ALA A 341 6.90 0.06 -17.50
C ALA A 341 7.50 1.35 -16.91
N ARG A 342 8.43 1.26 -15.94
CA ARG A 342 9.09 2.45 -15.38
C ARG A 342 9.92 3.16 -16.44
N PHE A 343 10.66 2.41 -17.25
CA PHE A 343 11.41 2.98 -18.37
C PHE A 343 10.47 3.64 -19.38
N VAL A 344 9.37 2.97 -19.75
CA VAL A 344 8.40 3.51 -20.71
C VAL A 344 7.73 4.79 -20.20
N VAL A 345 7.37 4.83 -18.92
CA VAL A 345 6.82 6.05 -18.28
C VAL A 345 7.82 7.19 -18.35
N ASN A 346 9.07 6.95 -17.93
CA ASN A 346 10.13 7.97 -18.00
C ASN A 346 10.38 8.42 -19.45
N LEU A 347 10.36 7.49 -20.41
CA LEU A 347 10.53 7.79 -21.83
C LEU A 347 9.44 8.71 -22.37
N VAL A 348 8.17 8.46 -22.01
CA VAL A 348 7.05 9.32 -22.42
C VAL A 348 7.15 10.69 -21.74
N ASP A 349 7.45 10.73 -20.45
CA ASP A 349 7.57 11.98 -19.69
C ASP A 349 8.72 12.85 -20.26
N GLU A 350 9.84 12.24 -20.67
CA GLU A 350 10.93 12.92 -21.39
C GLU A 350 10.52 13.35 -22.80
N ALA A 351 9.79 12.53 -23.55
CA ALA A 351 9.31 12.90 -24.88
C ALA A 351 8.39 14.13 -24.84
N ILE A 352 7.57 14.27 -23.78
CA ILE A 352 6.75 15.47 -23.56
C ILE A 352 7.64 16.71 -23.33
N GLN A 353 8.74 16.59 -22.59
CA GLN A 353 9.69 17.69 -22.40
C GLN A 353 10.38 18.08 -23.73
N PHE A 354 10.79 17.11 -24.54
CA PHE A 354 11.37 17.39 -25.85
C PHE A 354 10.36 18.00 -26.83
N GLN A 355 9.09 17.61 -26.76
CA GLN A 355 8.04 18.27 -27.52
C GLN A 355 7.87 19.74 -27.11
N ALA A 356 7.93 20.04 -25.81
CA ALA A 356 7.88 21.42 -25.33
C ALA A 356 9.05 22.25 -25.86
N LEU A 357 10.28 21.72 -25.82
CA LEU A 357 11.47 22.38 -26.39
C LEU A 357 11.33 22.60 -27.90
N ARG A 358 10.82 21.61 -28.64
CA ARG A 358 10.59 21.72 -30.08
C ARG A 358 9.58 22.82 -30.43
N LEU A 359 8.55 23.00 -29.61
CA LEU A 359 7.49 23.96 -29.86
C LEU A 359 7.82 25.37 -29.35
N GLU A 360 8.79 25.54 -28.45
CA GLU A 360 9.17 26.82 -27.85
C GLU A 360 9.36 27.93 -28.91
N ASP A 361 10.09 27.62 -29.99
CA ASP A 361 10.38 28.56 -31.08
C ASP A 361 9.19 28.85 -32.02
N ILE A 362 8.09 28.08 -31.93
CA ILE A 362 6.95 28.10 -32.86
C ILE A 362 5.62 28.34 -32.14
N ILE A 363 5.62 28.64 -30.83
CA ILE A 363 4.41 28.85 -29.99
C ILE A 363 3.36 29.76 -30.64
N ILE A 364 3.78 30.81 -31.36
CA ILE A 364 2.88 31.80 -31.98
C ILE A 364 2.20 31.29 -33.26
N GLN A 365 2.76 30.25 -33.90
CA GLN A 365 2.33 29.72 -35.19
C GLN A 365 1.77 28.30 -35.12
N ALA A 366 1.84 27.67 -33.94
CA ALA A 366 1.43 26.29 -33.76
C ALA A 366 -0.10 26.15 -33.74
N ASP A 367 -0.61 25.14 -34.44
CA ASP A 367 -2.03 24.75 -34.39
C ASP A 367 -2.31 23.98 -33.08
N ASP A 368 -3.56 24.02 -32.60
CA ASP A 368 -3.98 23.38 -31.33
C ASP A 368 -3.61 21.89 -31.29
N THR A 369 -3.62 21.24 -32.46
CA THR A 369 -3.26 19.82 -32.64
C THR A 369 -1.78 19.53 -32.41
N GLN A 370 -0.87 20.49 -32.63
CA GLN A 370 0.58 20.29 -32.46
C GLN A 370 0.97 20.23 -30.98
N PHE A 371 0.26 20.94 -30.12
CA PHE A 371 0.44 20.87 -28.67
C PHE A 371 0.06 19.51 -28.08
N LEU A 372 -0.78 18.75 -28.79
CA LEU A 372 -1.23 17.41 -28.38
C LEU A 372 -0.47 16.28 -29.07
N THR A 373 0.52 16.57 -29.94
CA THR A 373 1.17 15.56 -30.78
C THR A 373 2.65 15.37 -30.44
N LEU A 374 3.01 14.14 -30.07
CA LEU A 374 4.39 13.66 -29.90
C LEU A 374 4.87 12.99 -31.18
N ASN A 375 6.02 13.41 -31.71
CA ASN A 375 6.58 12.89 -32.94
C ASN A 375 7.81 12.00 -32.71
N LYS A 376 8.32 11.43 -33.79
CA LYS A 376 9.48 10.53 -33.75
C LYS A 376 10.73 11.16 -33.16
N GLU A 377 11.01 12.44 -33.44
CA GLU A 377 12.25 13.08 -32.97
C GLU A 377 12.19 13.32 -31.45
N ASP A 378 11.01 13.63 -30.90
CA ASP A 378 10.81 13.75 -29.45
C ASP A 378 11.19 12.43 -28.74
N PHE A 379 10.66 11.31 -29.24
CA PHE A 379 10.95 9.99 -28.68
C PHE A 379 12.39 9.53 -28.88
N LYS A 380 13.01 9.91 -30.00
CA LYS A 380 14.41 9.57 -30.26
C LYS A 380 15.36 10.30 -29.31
N ASN A 381 15.09 11.58 -29.04
CA ASN A 381 15.85 12.35 -28.05
C ASN A 381 15.60 11.82 -26.63
N ALA A 382 14.34 11.54 -26.29
CA ALA A 382 13.97 10.95 -25.00
C ALA A 382 14.64 9.59 -24.77
N TRP A 383 14.70 8.74 -25.79
CA TRP A 383 15.35 7.43 -25.71
C TRP A 383 16.83 7.56 -25.35
N GLN A 384 17.54 8.50 -25.98
CA GLN A 384 18.95 8.76 -25.70
C GLN A 384 19.14 9.32 -24.29
N ALA A 385 18.28 10.23 -23.84
CA ALA A 385 18.34 10.82 -22.51
C ALA A 385 18.14 9.77 -21.40
N VAL A 386 17.07 8.97 -21.48
CA VAL A 386 16.76 7.95 -20.47
C VAL A 386 17.84 6.86 -20.43
N LYS A 387 18.39 6.47 -21.59
CA LYS A 387 19.51 5.51 -21.62
C LYS A 387 20.83 6.09 -21.12
N GLY A 388 21.10 7.37 -21.37
CA GLY A 388 22.29 8.05 -20.86
C GLY A 388 22.32 8.06 -19.34
N ALA A 389 21.18 8.32 -18.70
CA ALA A 389 21.04 8.31 -17.25
C ALA A 389 21.21 6.90 -16.62
N ASP A 390 20.74 5.84 -17.31
CA ASP A 390 20.85 4.45 -16.84
C ASP A 390 22.29 3.90 -16.86
N HIS A 391 23.20 4.55 -17.60
CA HIS A 391 24.64 4.22 -17.60
C HIS A 391 25.38 4.84 -16.41
N ASP A 392 24.97 6.02 -15.94
CA ASP A 392 25.61 6.72 -14.81
C ASP A 392 25.20 6.16 -13.43
N GLU A 393 24.09 5.42 -13.31
CA GLU A 393 23.68 4.76 -12.04
C GLU A 393 24.37 3.40 -11.79
N LYS A 394 25.15 2.88 -12.73
CA LYS A 394 25.84 1.57 -12.63
C LYS A 394 27.35 1.64 -12.39
N ASP A 395 27.93 2.84 -12.41
CA ASP A 395 29.30 3.12 -11.98
C ASP A 395 29.31 3.72 -10.56
#